data_AF-A0A7J6VKS9-F1
#
_entry.id   AF-A0A7J6VKS9-F1
#
_cell.length_a   1.000
_cell.length_b   1.000
_cell.length_c   1.000
_cell.angle_alpha   90.00
_cell.angle_beta   90.00
_cell.angle_gamma   90.00
#
_symmetry.space_group_name_H-M   'P 1'
#
loop_
_entity.id
_entity.type
_entity.pdbx_description
1 polymer ?
#
loop_
_entity_poly.entity_id
_entity_poly.type
_entity_poly.pdbx_seq_one_letter_code
_entity_poly.pdbx_strand_id
1 'polypeptide(L)'
;MVGSTDTSRKDGDIKQIKYVIGSKLLEFMIERKLIYIENITADDKKAVVKEKGKGYLESNLFAVCNFDLNLIPLNLNLPMVCKPLNWEHITEKEFFFDFEEKSKPFMLSDMVGGYLSCPNLDIYNCFNFKSSLDNSRFSLLSSRNLNNFNIELDGSKYKEMCDILNGLQKQGFKINKNILEFIKNNRATLEKEGLLMPGILAHVNLKKAYDLTRKSFFLNKDIDNVYSLDVLLKELANRVQTARYEDLIIRLASAYEDFVFYLPAFMDFRGRIYRSGILHFHERDLAKSLIVFANNHQEESNLSAKDIVASSAAFKYKKFYLYDDALQWYKEKQSLINASDESLISFAKEASDPFQFIAKVLCYDRVQEYNRVPITQDAAASAYQIMSYLLLNEEMARRTNLIPNPDGKIQDVYMYLLHDFKVFLHNNT
;
A
#
# COMPACT_ATOMS: atom_id res chain seq x y z
N MET A 1 -70.17 -24.24 -7.64
CA MET A 1 -69.83 -23.79 -6.28
C MET A 1 -68.44 -23.19 -6.34
N VAL A 2 -68.39 -21.84 -6.37
CA VAL A 2 -67.77 -20.97 -5.35
C VAL A 2 -66.28 -21.30 -5.16
N GLY A 3 -65.30 -20.45 -5.42
CA GLY A 3 -65.26 -19.01 -5.68
C GLY A 3 -63.80 -18.58 -5.48
N SER A 4 -63.38 -17.58 -6.25
CA SER A 4 -62.08 -16.89 -6.20
C SER A 4 -61.65 -16.46 -4.79
N THR A 5 -60.34 -16.56 -4.50
CA THR A 5 -59.61 -15.48 -3.82
C THR A 5 -58.16 -15.40 -4.31
N ASP A 6 -57.89 -14.32 -5.02
CA ASP A 6 -56.56 -13.73 -5.23
C ASP A 6 -55.79 -13.57 -3.92
N THR A 7 -54.51 -13.96 -3.92
CA THR A 7 -53.50 -13.24 -3.15
C THR A 7 -52.29 -12.94 -4.03
N SER A 8 -52.37 -11.80 -4.71
CA SER A 8 -51.25 -11.10 -5.33
C SER A 8 -50.08 -10.99 -4.33
N ARG A 9 -49.02 -11.76 -4.54
CA ARG A 9 -47.69 -11.38 -4.03
C ARG A 9 -47.19 -10.30 -4.96
N LYS A 10 -47.20 -9.05 -4.48
CA LYS A 10 -46.47 -7.95 -5.07
C LYS A 10 -45.01 -8.38 -5.22
N ASP A 11 -44.62 -8.75 -6.42
CA ASP A 11 -43.23 -8.71 -6.85
C ASP A 11 -42.78 -7.27 -6.67
N GLY A 12 -42.01 -7.03 -5.61
CA GLY A 12 -41.20 -5.83 -5.54
C GLY A 12 -40.19 -5.95 -6.66
N ASP A 13 -40.30 -5.08 -7.67
CA ASP A 13 -39.33 -4.90 -8.74
C ASP A 13 -37.92 -4.70 -8.16
N ILE A 14 -37.22 -5.81 -7.92
CA ILE A 14 -35.77 -5.79 -7.79
C ILE A 14 -35.30 -5.56 -9.22
N LYS A 15 -34.95 -4.31 -9.55
CA LYS A 15 -34.25 -3.96 -10.79
C LYS A 15 -33.01 -4.86 -10.91
N GLN A 16 -33.15 -5.99 -11.61
CA GLN A 16 -32.05 -6.81 -12.08
C GLN A 16 -31.27 -5.96 -13.07
N ILE A 17 -30.19 -5.36 -12.60
CA ILE A 17 -29.20 -4.82 -13.51
C ILE A 17 -28.56 -6.03 -14.18
N LYS A 18 -28.97 -6.27 -15.41
CA LYS A 18 -28.35 -7.28 -16.27
C LYS A 18 -26.95 -6.76 -16.62
N TYR A 19 -25.92 -7.29 -15.97
CA TYR A 19 -24.53 -7.11 -16.38
C TYR A 19 -24.26 -7.91 -17.66
N VAL A 20 -24.96 -7.60 -18.76
CA VAL A 20 -24.98 -8.41 -19.99
C VAL A 20 -23.56 -8.64 -20.51
N ILE A 21 -22.74 -7.59 -20.55
CA ILE A 21 -21.35 -7.68 -20.99
C ILE A 21 -20.53 -8.55 -20.03
N GLY A 22 -20.64 -8.32 -18.72
CA GLY A 22 -19.93 -9.10 -17.71
C GLY A 22 -20.28 -10.59 -17.77
N SER A 23 -21.57 -10.92 -17.89
CA SER A 23 -22.05 -12.29 -18.05
C SER A 23 -21.54 -12.94 -19.33
N LYS A 24 -21.58 -12.23 -20.48
CA LYS A 24 -21.08 -12.75 -21.75
C LYS A 24 -19.56 -12.92 -21.76
N LEU A 25 -18.82 -12.03 -21.09
CA LEU A 25 -17.37 -12.17 -20.93
C LEU A 25 -17.02 -13.36 -20.05
N LEU A 26 -17.75 -13.56 -18.95
CA LEU A 26 -17.60 -14.72 -18.07
C LEU A 26 -17.87 -16.03 -18.84
N GLU A 27 -18.97 -16.11 -19.58
CA GLU A 27 -19.31 -17.23 -20.46
C GLU A 27 -18.18 -17.49 -21.47
N PHE A 28 -17.73 -16.45 -22.18
CA PHE A 28 -16.63 -16.53 -23.15
C PHE A 28 -15.34 -17.08 -22.52
N MET A 29 -14.98 -16.62 -21.32
CA MET A 29 -13.78 -17.09 -20.62
C MET A 29 -13.90 -18.55 -20.17
N ILE A 30 -15.09 -19.00 -19.77
CA ILE A 30 -15.37 -20.42 -19.43
C ILE A 30 -15.32 -21.30 -20.69
N GLU A 31 -15.98 -20.88 -21.77
CA GLU A 31 -15.98 -21.62 -23.07
C GLU A 31 -14.55 -21.83 -23.60
N ARG A 32 -13.70 -20.83 -23.45
CA ARG A 32 -12.28 -20.89 -23.83
C ARG A 32 -11.40 -21.61 -22.81
N LYS A 33 -11.97 -22.14 -21.73
CA LYS A 33 -11.27 -22.82 -20.63
C LYS A 33 -10.16 -21.96 -19.99
N LEU A 34 -10.33 -20.64 -20.01
CA LEU A 34 -9.42 -19.69 -19.37
C LEU A 34 -9.67 -19.64 -17.87
N ILE A 35 -10.93 -19.77 -17.45
CA ILE A 35 -11.33 -19.87 -16.06
C ILE A 35 -12.31 -21.02 -15.87
N TYR A 36 -12.43 -21.50 -14.65
CA TYR A 36 -13.55 -22.34 -14.22
C TYR A 36 -14.14 -21.78 -12.92
N ILE A 37 -15.41 -22.08 -12.68
CA ILE A 37 -16.09 -21.65 -11.46
C ILE A 37 -15.96 -22.76 -10.43
N GLU A 38 -15.29 -22.47 -9.32
CA GLU A 38 -15.17 -23.37 -8.18
C GLU A 38 -16.16 -22.90 -7.10
N ASN A 39 -17.05 -23.81 -6.72
CA ASN A 39 -17.86 -23.65 -5.52
C ASN A 39 -17.06 -24.23 -4.37
N ILE A 40 -16.45 -23.37 -3.55
CA ILE A 40 -15.99 -23.81 -2.24
C ILE A 40 -17.24 -23.84 -1.37
N THR A 41 -17.92 -24.99 -1.36
CA THR A 41 -18.80 -25.32 -0.24
C THR A 41 -17.88 -25.51 0.95
N ALA A 42 -17.70 -24.48 1.76
CA ALA A 42 -17.14 -24.67 3.09
C ALA A 42 -17.96 -25.78 3.77
N ASP A 43 -17.29 -26.82 4.27
CA ASP A 43 -17.94 -27.92 4.99
C ASP A 43 -18.69 -27.43 6.25
N ASP A 44 -18.51 -26.18 6.65
CA ASP A 44 -19.31 -25.49 7.65
C ASP A 44 -20.49 -24.74 7.03
N LYS A 45 -21.63 -25.44 6.86
CA LYS A 45 -22.95 -24.84 6.61
C LYS A 45 -23.45 -24.01 7.82
N LYS A 46 -22.76 -22.94 8.20
CA LYS A 46 -23.33 -21.96 9.14
C LYS A 46 -24.13 -20.93 8.35
N ALA A 47 -25.46 -21.09 8.35
CA ALA A 47 -26.35 -20.05 7.88
C ALA A 47 -26.09 -18.76 8.67
N VAL A 48 -25.79 -17.66 7.97
CA VAL A 48 -25.62 -16.36 8.61
C VAL A 48 -27.02 -15.83 8.94
N VAL A 49 -27.50 -16.12 10.16
CA VAL A 49 -28.82 -15.67 10.63
C VAL A 49 -28.71 -14.21 11.07
N LYS A 50 -29.37 -13.30 10.35
CA LYS A 50 -29.54 -11.91 10.82
C LYS A 50 -30.59 -11.87 11.94
N GLU A 51 -30.50 -10.89 12.84
CA GLU A 51 -31.36 -10.70 14.04
C GLU A 51 -32.89 -10.76 13.82
N LYS A 52 -33.38 -10.79 12.57
CA LYS A 52 -34.80 -10.90 12.21
C LYS A 52 -35.18 -12.20 11.49
N GLY A 53 -34.43 -13.28 11.70
CA GLY A 53 -34.76 -14.63 11.21
C GLY A 53 -34.58 -14.85 9.70
N LYS A 54 -34.02 -13.86 8.97
CA LYS A 54 -33.58 -14.06 7.58
C LYS A 54 -32.11 -14.46 7.57
N GLY A 55 -31.85 -15.71 7.25
CA GLY A 55 -30.51 -16.22 7.00
C GLY A 55 -30.20 -16.36 5.51
N TYR A 56 -28.92 -16.31 5.15
CA TYR A 56 -28.45 -16.77 3.84
C TYR A 56 -27.33 -17.80 4.02
N LEU A 57 -27.23 -18.73 3.08
CA LEU A 57 -26.07 -19.60 2.92
C LEU A 57 -25.04 -18.84 2.10
N GLU A 58 -23.83 -18.68 2.63
CA GLU A 58 -22.75 -18.03 1.91
C GLU A 58 -22.19 -19.02 0.87
N SER A 59 -22.65 -18.90 -0.38
CA SER A 59 -22.04 -19.59 -1.51
C SER A 59 -20.96 -18.69 -2.11
N ASN A 60 -19.71 -18.91 -1.70
CA ASN A 60 -18.57 -18.22 -2.31
C ASN A 60 -18.25 -18.89 -3.65
N LEU A 61 -18.73 -18.28 -4.74
CA LEU A 61 -18.40 -18.64 -6.10
C LEU A 61 -17.06 -18.00 -6.45
N PHE A 62 -16.02 -18.81 -6.65
CA PHE A 62 -14.70 -18.33 -7.06
C PHE A 62 -14.49 -18.61 -8.55
N ALA A 63 -13.98 -17.62 -9.29
CA ALA A 63 -13.45 -17.84 -10.63
C ALA A 63 -11.96 -18.19 -10.51
N VAL A 64 -11.59 -19.41 -10.90
CA VAL A 64 -10.21 -19.89 -10.84
C VAL A 64 -9.60 -19.85 -12.23
N CYS A 65 -8.45 -19.19 -12.36
CA CYS A 65 -7.73 -19.08 -13.62
C CYS A 65 -6.98 -20.38 -13.94
N ASN A 66 -7.11 -20.83 -15.19
CA ASN A 66 -6.45 -22.02 -15.72
C ASN A 66 -5.20 -21.68 -16.55
N PHE A 67 -4.76 -20.42 -16.51
CA PHE A 67 -3.55 -19.92 -17.14
C PHE A 67 -2.68 -19.23 -16.08
N ASP A 68 -1.40 -19.05 -16.39
CA ASP A 68 -0.51 -18.29 -15.51
C ASP A 68 -0.88 -16.81 -15.56
N LEU A 69 -1.25 -16.23 -14.41
CA LEU A 69 -1.58 -14.81 -14.29
C LEU A 69 -0.44 -13.89 -14.73
N ASN A 70 0.80 -14.39 -14.72
CA ASN A 70 1.96 -13.66 -15.25
C ASN A 70 1.88 -13.40 -16.77
N LEU A 71 1.00 -14.10 -17.49
CA LEU A 71 0.75 -13.88 -18.92
C LEU A 71 -0.24 -12.73 -19.18
N ILE A 72 -0.97 -12.28 -18.16
CA ILE A 72 -1.82 -11.09 -18.30
C ILE A 72 -0.87 -9.89 -18.35
N PRO A 73 -0.94 -9.04 -19.39
CA PRO A 73 -0.27 -7.75 -19.37
C PRO A 73 -0.95 -6.91 -18.28
N LEU A 74 -0.45 -7.02 -17.05
CA LEU A 74 -0.86 -6.13 -15.98
C LEU A 74 -0.32 -4.75 -16.32
N ASN A 75 -1.23 -3.86 -16.72
CA ASN A 75 -0.94 -2.44 -16.81
C ASN A 75 -0.76 -1.90 -15.39
N LEU A 76 0.46 -2.00 -14.88
CA LEU A 76 0.85 -1.34 -13.64
C LEU A 76 1.20 0.11 -13.98
N ASN A 77 0.67 1.05 -13.19
CA ASN A 77 1.16 2.41 -13.23
C ASN A 77 2.59 2.40 -12.68
N LEU A 78 3.56 2.69 -13.54
CA LEU A 78 4.97 2.67 -13.18
C LEU A 78 5.46 4.09 -12.87
N PRO A 79 6.59 4.23 -12.16
CA PRO A 79 7.26 5.52 -12.04
C PRO A 79 7.58 6.13 -13.41
N MET A 80 7.51 7.45 -13.51
CA MET A 80 7.81 8.16 -14.76
C MET A 80 9.30 8.47 -14.86
N VAL A 81 9.93 8.21 -16.00
CA VAL A 81 11.33 8.61 -16.28
C VAL A 81 11.47 10.06 -16.76
N CYS A 82 10.35 10.78 -16.81
CA CYS A 82 10.26 12.21 -17.12
C CYS A 82 9.37 12.87 -16.07
N LYS A 83 9.49 14.20 -15.93
CA LYS A 83 8.68 14.95 -14.97
C LYS A 83 7.18 14.76 -15.26
N PRO A 84 6.34 14.53 -14.24
CA PRO A 84 4.89 14.43 -14.41
C PRO A 84 4.29 15.73 -14.95
N LEU A 85 3.15 15.64 -15.64
CA LEU A 85 2.33 16.79 -15.98
C LEU A 85 1.88 17.48 -14.69
N ASN A 86 1.93 18.81 -14.68
CA ASN A 86 1.35 19.56 -13.58
C ASN A 86 -0.14 19.24 -13.46
N TRP A 87 -0.60 19.10 -12.23
CA TRP A 87 -2.00 19.23 -11.88
C TRP A 87 -2.44 20.66 -12.12
N GLU A 88 -3.45 20.81 -12.95
CA GLU A 88 -4.09 22.06 -13.32
C GLU A 88 -5.57 21.78 -13.67
N HIS A 89 -6.38 22.83 -13.70
CA HIS A 89 -7.77 22.68 -14.08
C HIS A 89 -7.88 22.54 -15.61
N ILE A 90 -8.85 21.75 -16.11
CA ILE A 90 -8.99 21.51 -17.55
C ILE A 90 -9.16 22.80 -18.37
N THR A 91 -9.81 23.83 -17.82
CA THR A 91 -9.97 25.13 -18.51
C THR A 91 -8.66 25.91 -18.65
N GLU A 92 -7.64 25.59 -17.86
CA GLU A 92 -6.30 26.20 -18.00
C GLU A 92 -5.51 25.58 -19.17
N LYS A 93 -5.97 24.44 -19.72
CA LYS A 93 -5.42 23.82 -20.93
C LYS A 93 -6.02 24.35 -22.24
N GLU A 94 -7.16 25.05 -22.20
CA GLU A 94 -7.89 25.45 -23.41
C GLU A 94 -7.36 26.76 -24.02
N PHE A 95 -6.53 26.60 -25.04
CA PHE A 95 -6.27 27.59 -26.10
C PHE A 95 -7.25 27.45 -27.27
N PHE A 96 -8.33 26.68 -27.14
CA PHE A 96 -9.29 26.43 -28.21
C PHE A 96 -10.71 26.33 -27.62
N PHE A 97 -11.59 27.22 -28.09
CA PHE A 97 -13.01 27.39 -27.75
C PHE A 97 -13.30 28.41 -26.64
N ASP A 98 -13.53 29.65 -27.10
CA ASP A 98 -14.32 30.66 -26.39
C ASP A 98 -15.68 30.06 -26.01
N PHE A 99 -15.85 29.68 -24.75
CA PHE A 99 -17.16 29.57 -24.14
C PHE A 99 -17.21 30.48 -22.91
N GLU A 100 -17.92 31.59 -23.08
CA GLU A 100 -18.43 32.45 -22.02
C GLU A 100 -19.34 31.63 -21.09
N GLU A 101 -18.78 31.02 -20.05
CA GLU A 101 -19.59 30.55 -18.91
C GLU A 101 -18.74 30.54 -17.62
N LYS A 102 -18.44 31.74 -17.11
CA LYS A 102 -17.74 32.01 -15.85
C LYS A 102 -18.54 31.65 -14.57
N SER A 103 -19.37 30.60 -14.59
CA SER A 103 -20.25 30.32 -13.44
C SER A 103 -20.54 28.85 -13.17
N LYS A 104 -19.68 27.91 -13.59
CA LYS A 104 -19.78 26.51 -13.12
C LYS A 104 -18.89 26.28 -11.90
N PRO A 105 -19.38 25.56 -10.87
CA PRO A 105 -18.56 25.24 -9.70
C PRO A 105 -17.35 24.39 -10.13
N PHE A 106 -16.16 24.76 -9.67
CA PHE A 106 -14.90 24.07 -9.92
C PHE A 106 -14.94 22.72 -9.21
N MET A 107 -15.00 21.59 -9.93
CA MET A 107 -15.05 20.28 -9.29
C MET A 107 -13.65 19.66 -9.24
N LEU A 108 -13.37 18.90 -8.19
CA LEU A 108 -12.16 18.05 -8.14
C LEU A 108 -12.10 17.11 -9.36
N SER A 109 -13.26 16.74 -9.91
CA SER A 109 -13.37 15.93 -11.12
C SER A 109 -12.88 16.61 -12.40
N ASP A 110 -12.59 17.92 -12.39
CA ASP A 110 -12.15 18.67 -13.57
C ASP A 110 -10.63 18.90 -13.60
N MET A 111 -9.93 18.30 -12.64
CA MET A 111 -8.47 18.35 -12.53
C MET A 111 -7.80 17.38 -13.51
N VAL A 112 -6.65 17.76 -14.06
CA VAL A 112 -5.84 16.93 -14.96
C VAL A 112 -4.36 17.09 -14.63
N GLY A 113 -3.59 16.00 -14.66
CA GLY A 113 -2.18 16.02 -14.27
C GLY A 113 -1.62 14.62 -14.03
N GLY A 114 -0.37 14.54 -13.58
CA GLY A 114 0.31 13.27 -13.33
C GLY A 114 0.96 12.70 -14.60
N TYR A 115 0.40 11.63 -15.17
CA TYR A 115 1.00 10.95 -16.32
C TYR A 115 0.90 11.76 -17.63
N LEU A 116 1.89 11.63 -18.53
CA LEU A 116 1.92 12.36 -19.82
C LEU A 116 0.83 11.91 -20.79
N SER A 117 0.52 10.61 -20.78
CA SER A 117 -0.52 10.03 -21.59
C SER A 117 -1.75 9.78 -20.70
N CYS A 118 -2.94 10.14 -21.19
CA CYS A 118 -4.20 9.54 -20.75
C CYS A 118 -4.57 8.41 -21.75
N PRO A 119 -3.74 7.35 -21.96
CA PRO A 119 -4.00 6.42 -23.05
C PRO A 119 -5.23 5.56 -22.77
N ASN A 120 -5.65 5.44 -21.51
CA ASN A 120 -6.81 4.68 -21.11
C ASN A 120 -7.61 5.48 -20.08
N LEU A 121 -8.90 5.17 -19.97
CA LEU A 121 -9.79 5.43 -18.82
C LEU A 121 -9.25 4.80 -17.51
N ASP A 122 -7.96 4.97 -17.27
CA ASP A 122 -7.23 4.38 -16.19
C ASP A 122 -7.35 5.23 -14.94
N ILE A 123 -7.27 4.52 -13.82
CA ILE A 123 -7.72 4.87 -12.48
C ILE A 123 -7.23 6.22 -11.95
N TYR A 124 -6.16 6.77 -12.53
CA TYR A 124 -5.41 7.90 -12.00
C TYR A 124 -5.13 9.02 -13.00
N ASN A 125 -5.45 8.88 -14.29
CA ASN A 125 -4.88 9.76 -15.33
C ASN A 125 -5.75 10.96 -15.71
N CYS A 126 -7.06 10.87 -15.55
CA CYS A 126 -7.96 11.92 -15.98
C CYS A 126 -9.17 11.89 -15.04
N PHE A 127 -9.51 13.02 -14.39
CA PHE A 127 -10.71 13.09 -13.57
C PHE A 127 -12.00 13.21 -14.41
N ASN A 128 -11.88 13.61 -15.69
CA ASN A 128 -12.97 13.59 -16.66
C ASN A 128 -12.44 13.30 -18.06
N PHE A 129 -12.92 12.22 -18.68
CA PHE A 129 -13.15 12.21 -20.12
C PHE A 129 -14.56 11.68 -20.33
N LYS A 130 -15.35 12.42 -21.12
CA LYS A 130 -16.74 12.14 -21.49
C LYS A 130 -16.86 10.84 -22.29
N SER A 131 -16.68 9.68 -21.66
CA SER A 131 -17.33 8.46 -22.12
C SER A 131 -18.43 8.11 -21.14
N SER A 132 -19.65 8.14 -21.67
CA SER A 132 -20.88 7.67 -21.07
C SER A 132 -20.72 6.43 -20.17
N LEU A 133 -21.35 6.51 -18.99
CA LEU A 133 -21.54 5.50 -17.95
C LEU A 133 -20.31 5.21 -17.05
N ASP A 134 -20.46 5.57 -15.77
CA ASP A 134 -19.68 5.10 -14.60
C ASP A 134 -18.25 5.62 -14.33
N ASN A 135 -18.02 6.93 -14.45
CA ASN A 135 -16.86 7.59 -13.78
C ASN A 135 -17.20 7.95 -12.32
N SER A 136 -17.20 6.94 -11.45
CA SER A 136 -17.73 7.03 -10.06
C SER A 136 -16.65 7.02 -8.96
N ARG A 137 -15.44 7.55 -9.17
CA ARG A 137 -14.32 7.31 -8.22
C ARG A 137 -14.04 8.39 -7.18
N PHE A 138 -14.59 9.59 -7.35
CA PHE A 138 -14.62 10.63 -6.30
C PHE A 138 -16.00 10.82 -5.70
N SER A 139 -16.92 9.88 -5.98
CA SER A 139 -18.16 9.75 -5.24
C SER A 139 -17.82 9.27 -3.83
N LEU A 140 -18.15 10.09 -2.84
CA LEU A 140 -17.91 9.87 -1.41
C LEU A 140 -18.55 8.57 -0.87
N LEU A 141 -19.45 7.92 -1.62
CA LEU A 141 -20.04 6.61 -1.32
C LEU A 141 -20.44 5.85 -2.60
N SER A 142 -20.72 4.56 -2.48
CA SER A 142 -21.29 3.61 -3.45
C SER A 142 -22.72 3.94 -3.95
N SER A 143 -23.01 5.22 -4.09
CA SER A 143 -24.27 5.76 -4.59
C SER A 143 -24.20 5.96 -6.11
N ARG A 144 -25.27 5.60 -6.81
CA ARG A 144 -25.44 5.84 -8.26
C ARG A 144 -25.83 7.28 -8.60
N ASN A 145 -25.82 8.20 -7.62
CA ASN A 145 -26.20 9.59 -7.83
C ASN A 145 -24.97 10.50 -7.81
N LEU A 146 -24.49 10.85 -9.01
CA LEU A 146 -23.30 11.67 -9.27
C LEU A 146 -23.45 13.13 -8.80
N ASN A 147 -24.66 13.65 -8.64
CA ASN A 147 -24.89 15.06 -8.33
C ASN A 147 -24.67 15.42 -6.84
N ASN A 148 -24.56 14.44 -5.95
CA ASN A 148 -24.53 14.67 -4.50
C ASN A 148 -23.13 14.61 -3.88
N PHE A 149 -22.08 14.35 -4.67
CA PHE A 149 -20.76 14.02 -4.12
C PHE A 149 -19.57 14.58 -4.91
N ASN A 150 -19.78 15.55 -5.79
CA ASN A 150 -18.64 16.26 -6.37
C ASN A 150 -18.07 17.22 -5.32
N ILE A 151 -16.78 17.07 -5.02
CA ILE A 151 -16.07 17.99 -4.14
C ILE A 151 -15.86 19.29 -4.93
N GLU A 152 -16.60 20.32 -4.54
CA GLU A 152 -16.40 21.67 -5.05
C GLU A 152 -15.11 22.24 -4.45
N LEU A 153 -14.29 22.79 -5.33
CA LEU A 153 -13.06 23.46 -4.98
C LEU A 153 -13.30 24.97 -4.99
N ASP A 154 -12.95 25.62 -3.90
CA ASP A 154 -12.96 27.08 -3.81
C ASP A 154 -11.87 27.66 -4.73
N GLY A 155 -12.21 28.71 -5.49
CA GLY A 155 -11.47 29.17 -6.67
C GLY A 155 -10.02 29.60 -6.40
N SER A 156 -9.65 30.03 -5.20
CA SER A 156 -8.24 30.32 -4.86
C SER A 156 -7.51 29.11 -4.24
N LYS A 157 -8.23 28.23 -3.56
CA LYS A 157 -7.66 27.11 -2.79
C LYS A 157 -7.27 25.91 -3.65
N TYR A 158 -7.89 25.72 -4.82
CA TYR A 158 -7.46 24.64 -5.73
C TYR A 158 -6.03 24.84 -6.22
N LYS A 159 -5.58 26.09 -6.40
CA LYS A 159 -4.22 26.40 -6.83
C LYS A 159 -3.19 25.97 -5.80
N GLU A 160 -3.44 26.26 -4.53
CA GLU A 160 -2.59 25.79 -3.42
C GLU A 160 -2.50 24.25 -3.40
N MET A 161 -3.64 23.57 -3.56
CA MET A 161 -3.67 22.11 -3.69
C MET A 161 -2.82 21.63 -4.89
N CYS A 162 -2.94 22.27 -6.05
CA CYS A 162 -2.14 21.95 -7.24
C CYS A 162 -0.66 22.17 -6.98
N ASP A 163 -0.28 23.29 -6.37
CA ASP A 163 1.10 23.62 -6.04
C ASP A 163 1.72 22.57 -5.13
N ILE A 164 0.99 22.10 -4.12
CA ILE A 164 1.41 21.01 -3.23
C ILE A 164 1.61 19.72 -4.03
N LEU A 165 0.62 19.27 -4.80
CA LEU A 165 0.72 18.04 -5.60
C LEU A 165 1.86 18.13 -6.62
N ASN A 166 2.01 19.28 -7.26
CA ASN A 166 3.05 19.57 -8.25
C ASN A 166 4.44 19.56 -7.63
N GLY A 167 4.63 20.20 -6.47
CA GLY A 167 5.88 20.13 -5.72
C GLY A 167 6.24 18.69 -5.36
N LEU A 168 5.26 17.94 -4.85
CA LEU A 168 5.44 16.55 -4.40
C LEU A 168 5.72 15.55 -5.53
N GLN A 169 5.19 15.76 -6.74
CA GLN A 169 5.44 14.86 -7.88
C GLN A 169 6.66 15.25 -8.72
N LYS A 170 7.13 16.51 -8.61
CA LYS A 170 8.36 16.99 -9.26
C LYS A 170 9.64 16.52 -8.55
N GLN A 171 9.53 15.97 -7.34
CA GLN A 171 10.68 15.39 -6.65
C GLN A 171 11.23 14.20 -7.43
N GLY A 172 12.49 14.31 -7.84
CA GLY A 172 13.22 13.22 -8.50
C GLY A 172 13.73 12.20 -7.49
N PHE A 173 13.62 10.93 -7.84
CA PHE A 173 14.11 9.79 -7.09
C PHE A 173 15.05 8.95 -7.94
N LYS A 174 15.88 8.14 -7.29
CA LYS A 174 16.74 7.13 -7.91
C LYS A 174 16.63 5.82 -7.15
N ILE A 175 17.00 4.75 -7.83
CA ILE A 175 17.18 3.47 -7.18
C ILE A 175 18.43 3.53 -6.30
N ASN A 176 18.31 3.03 -5.09
CA ASN A 176 19.44 2.83 -4.19
C ASN A 176 20.26 1.64 -4.73
N LYS A 177 21.30 1.94 -5.51
CA LYS A 177 22.14 0.91 -6.14
C LYS A 177 22.82 0.01 -5.11
N ASN A 178 23.23 0.58 -3.98
CA ASN A 178 23.92 -0.15 -2.92
C ASN A 178 23.06 -1.26 -2.33
N ILE A 179 21.78 -0.98 -2.03
CA ILE A 179 20.88 -2.03 -1.53
C ILE A 179 20.51 -3.02 -2.64
N LEU A 180 20.35 -2.56 -3.88
CA LEU A 180 20.02 -3.44 -5.00
C LEU A 180 21.15 -4.45 -5.28
N GLU A 181 22.40 -3.98 -5.36
CA GLU A 181 23.58 -4.83 -5.49
C GLU A 181 23.78 -5.72 -4.27
N PHE A 182 23.59 -5.20 -3.06
CA PHE A 182 23.65 -6.00 -1.84
C PHE A 182 22.66 -7.17 -1.86
N ILE A 183 21.41 -6.92 -2.29
CA ILE A 183 20.38 -7.96 -2.45
C ILE A 183 20.79 -8.98 -3.52
N LYS A 184 21.30 -8.52 -4.68
CA LYS A 184 21.75 -9.41 -5.77
C LYS A 184 22.89 -10.32 -5.31
N ASN A 185 23.88 -9.76 -4.63
CA ASN A 185 25.10 -10.46 -4.20
C ASN A 185 24.83 -11.41 -3.02
N ASN A 186 23.91 -11.07 -2.13
CA ASN A 186 23.64 -11.81 -0.90
C ASN A 186 22.28 -12.54 -0.90
N ARG A 187 21.67 -12.75 -2.06
CA ARG A 187 20.32 -13.33 -2.21
C ARG A 187 20.15 -14.64 -1.43
N ALA A 188 21.09 -15.56 -1.56
CA ALA A 188 21.02 -16.87 -0.89
C ALA A 188 21.04 -16.74 0.64
N THR A 189 21.84 -15.83 1.19
CA THR A 189 21.92 -15.57 2.64
C THR A 189 20.64 -14.90 3.14
N LEU A 190 20.10 -13.93 2.38
CA LEU A 190 18.84 -13.26 2.70
C LEU A 190 17.66 -14.26 2.74
N GLU A 191 17.62 -15.21 1.79
CA GLU A 191 16.61 -16.27 1.77
C GLU A 191 16.78 -17.25 2.94
N LYS A 192 18.02 -17.65 3.25
CA LYS A 192 18.34 -18.53 4.36
C LYS A 192 17.91 -17.94 5.71
N GLU A 193 18.15 -16.64 5.91
CA GLU A 193 17.78 -15.95 7.15
C GLU A 193 16.29 -15.61 7.24
N GLY A 194 15.54 -15.76 6.15
CA GLY A 194 14.10 -15.50 6.07
C GLY A 194 13.73 -14.04 5.80
N LEU A 195 14.68 -13.22 5.36
CA LEU A 195 14.44 -11.83 4.98
C LEU A 195 13.86 -11.70 3.56
N LEU A 196 14.15 -12.66 2.68
CA LEU A 196 13.48 -12.81 1.38
C LEU A 196 12.86 -14.19 1.26
N MET A 197 11.78 -14.28 0.49
CA MET A 197 11.25 -15.57 0.07
C MET A 197 12.15 -16.21 -1.00
N PRO A 198 12.24 -17.55 -1.02
CA PRO A 198 12.94 -18.28 -2.08
C PRO A 198 12.47 -17.84 -3.46
N GLY A 199 13.36 -17.31 -4.29
CA GLY A 199 13.00 -16.72 -5.59
C GLY A 199 12.29 -17.69 -6.53
N ILE A 200 12.59 -19.00 -6.41
CA ILE A 200 11.91 -20.04 -7.17
C ILE A 200 10.39 -20.03 -7.00
N LEU A 201 9.89 -19.63 -5.81
CA LEU A 201 8.45 -19.57 -5.53
C LEU A 201 7.73 -18.51 -6.38
N ALA A 202 8.41 -17.46 -6.84
CA ALA A 202 7.82 -16.45 -7.69
C ALA A 202 7.30 -17.03 -9.02
N HIS A 203 7.97 -18.08 -9.51
CA HIS A 203 7.69 -18.72 -10.80
C HIS A 203 6.88 -20.02 -10.68
N VAL A 204 6.44 -20.37 -9.48
CA VAL A 204 5.61 -21.56 -9.26
C VAL A 204 4.20 -21.35 -9.84
N ASN A 205 3.70 -22.36 -10.54
CA ASN A 205 2.30 -22.44 -10.92
C ASN A 205 1.47 -22.86 -9.69
N LEU A 206 0.71 -21.92 -9.14
CA LEU A 206 0.00 -22.10 -7.86
C LEU A 206 -1.00 -23.26 -7.89
N LYS A 207 -1.70 -23.47 -9.01
CA LYS A 207 -2.64 -24.60 -9.16
C LYS A 207 -1.93 -25.94 -9.05
N LYS A 208 -0.84 -26.12 -9.81
CA LYS A 208 -0.02 -27.35 -9.73
C LYS A 208 0.55 -27.55 -8.33
N ALA A 209 0.97 -26.46 -7.67
CA ALA A 209 1.46 -26.52 -6.30
C ALA A 209 0.36 -26.96 -5.32
N TYR A 210 -0.85 -26.42 -5.44
CA TYR A 210 -2.00 -26.87 -4.65
C TYR A 210 -2.30 -28.35 -4.86
N ASP A 211 -2.34 -28.82 -6.10
CA ASP A 211 -2.61 -30.23 -6.39
C ASP A 211 -1.56 -31.16 -5.78
N LEU A 212 -0.28 -30.76 -5.84
CA LEU A 212 0.81 -31.49 -5.18
C LEU A 212 0.70 -31.43 -3.65
N THR A 213 0.37 -30.29 -3.07
CA THR A 213 0.17 -30.15 -1.61
C THR A 213 -0.98 -31.02 -1.12
N ARG A 214 -2.12 -31.03 -1.83
CA ARG A 214 -3.25 -31.92 -1.51
C ARG A 214 -2.84 -33.38 -1.56
N LYS A 215 -2.16 -33.79 -2.64
CA LYS A 215 -1.68 -35.17 -2.79
C LYS A 215 -0.74 -35.56 -1.64
N SER A 216 0.24 -34.71 -1.32
CA SER A 216 1.19 -34.96 -0.25
C SER A 216 0.54 -35.00 1.13
N PHE A 217 -0.46 -34.15 1.38
CA PHE A 217 -1.23 -34.13 2.62
C PHE A 217 -1.94 -35.45 2.86
N PHE A 218 -2.72 -35.94 1.89
CA PHE A 218 -3.46 -37.20 2.04
C PHE A 218 -2.56 -38.45 2.06
N LEU A 219 -1.32 -38.35 1.56
CA LEU A 219 -0.32 -39.42 1.66
C LEU A 219 0.39 -39.46 3.02
N ASN A 220 0.42 -38.35 3.75
CA ASN A 220 1.15 -38.23 5.01
C ASN A 220 0.19 -37.99 6.19
N LYS A 221 -0.24 -39.09 6.83
CA LYS A 221 -1.15 -39.07 7.98
C LYS A 221 -0.61 -38.32 9.20
N ASP A 222 0.71 -38.15 9.31
CA ASP A 222 1.31 -37.42 10.43
C ASP A 222 1.04 -35.91 10.31
N ILE A 223 0.95 -35.38 9.09
CA ILE A 223 0.67 -33.95 8.84
C ILE A 223 -0.79 -33.63 9.15
N ASP A 224 -1.72 -34.53 8.79
CA ASP A 224 -3.16 -34.39 9.02
C ASP A 224 -3.51 -34.23 10.52
N ASN A 225 -2.69 -34.81 11.40
CA ASN A 225 -2.86 -34.68 12.85
C ASN A 225 -2.43 -33.31 13.40
N VAL A 226 -1.66 -32.52 12.65
CA VAL A 226 -1.04 -31.26 13.13
C VAL A 226 -1.62 -30.04 12.42
N TYR A 227 -1.87 -30.14 11.11
CA TYR A 227 -2.32 -29.01 10.29
C TYR A 227 -3.56 -29.39 9.49
N SER A 228 -4.47 -28.44 9.30
CA SER A 228 -5.51 -28.60 8.28
C SER A 228 -4.96 -28.30 6.89
N LEU A 229 -5.53 -28.96 5.88
CA LEU A 229 -5.19 -28.72 4.48
C LEU A 229 -5.35 -27.25 4.09
N ASP A 230 -6.41 -26.59 4.57
CA ASP A 230 -6.67 -25.18 4.27
C ASP A 230 -5.58 -24.25 4.79
N VAL A 231 -5.04 -24.53 5.98
CA VAL A 231 -3.92 -23.76 6.55
C VAL A 231 -2.68 -23.90 5.67
N LEU A 232 -2.39 -25.12 5.20
CA LEU A 232 -1.23 -25.38 4.33
C LEU A 232 -1.38 -24.70 2.96
N LEU A 233 -2.58 -24.77 2.36
CA LEU A 233 -2.85 -24.13 1.06
C LEU A 233 -2.78 -22.61 1.17
N LYS A 234 -3.32 -22.03 2.24
CA LYS A 234 -3.24 -20.59 2.53
C LYS A 234 -1.79 -20.14 2.73
N GLU A 235 -1.01 -20.89 3.50
CA GLU A 235 0.39 -20.58 3.74
C GLU A 235 1.22 -20.65 2.45
N LEU A 236 1.01 -21.67 1.63
CA LEU A 236 1.64 -21.77 0.31
C LEU A 236 1.27 -20.57 -0.58
N ALA A 237 0.00 -20.18 -0.60
CA ALA A 237 -0.48 -19.02 -1.36
C ALA A 237 0.24 -17.73 -0.94
N ASN A 238 0.32 -17.50 0.37
CA ASN A 238 0.98 -16.33 0.95
C ASN A 238 2.46 -16.29 0.58
N ARG A 239 3.18 -17.41 0.70
CA ARG A 239 4.60 -17.48 0.35
C ARG A 239 4.85 -17.22 -1.13
N VAL A 240 4.05 -17.82 -2.01
CA VAL A 240 4.14 -17.58 -3.46
C VAL A 240 3.83 -16.12 -3.78
N GLN A 241 2.80 -15.54 -3.17
CA GLN A 241 2.45 -14.13 -3.39
C GLN A 241 3.55 -13.18 -2.91
N THR A 242 4.12 -13.42 -1.73
CA THR A 242 5.25 -12.64 -1.20
C THR A 242 6.45 -12.75 -2.12
N ALA A 243 6.83 -13.95 -2.55
CA ALA A 243 7.94 -14.16 -3.48
C ALA A 243 7.73 -13.43 -4.82
N ARG A 244 6.51 -13.46 -5.36
CA ARG A 244 6.15 -12.72 -6.60
C ARG A 244 6.28 -11.21 -6.42
N TYR A 245 5.81 -10.68 -5.29
CA TYR A 245 5.94 -9.26 -4.97
C TYR A 245 7.40 -8.84 -4.88
N GLU A 246 8.21 -9.56 -4.09
CA GLU A 246 9.63 -9.25 -3.90
C GLU A 246 10.40 -9.32 -5.21
N ASP A 247 10.20 -10.39 -5.98
CA ASP A 247 10.80 -10.56 -7.31
C ASP A 247 10.41 -9.43 -8.27
N LEU A 248 9.13 -9.06 -8.32
CA LEU A 248 8.65 -7.96 -9.15
C LEU A 248 9.28 -6.62 -8.74
N ILE A 249 9.35 -6.32 -7.45
CA ILE A 249 9.97 -5.09 -6.94
C ILE A 249 11.46 -5.03 -7.29
N ILE A 250 12.20 -6.13 -7.12
CA ILE A 250 13.64 -6.20 -7.45
C ILE A 250 13.87 -6.04 -8.95
N ARG A 251 13.02 -6.66 -9.79
CA ARG A 251 13.07 -6.50 -11.25
C ARG A 251 12.75 -5.07 -11.69
N LEU A 252 11.72 -4.45 -11.11
CA LEU A 252 11.39 -3.05 -11.37
C LEU A 252 12.54 -2.14 -10.94
N ALA A 253 13.09 -2.32 -9.75
CA ALA A 253 14.25 -1.54 -9.31
C ALA A 253 15.44 -1.70 -10.26
N SER A 254 15.71 -2.91 -10.76
CA SER A 254 16.76 -3.15 -11.75
C SER A 254 16.48 -2.43 -13.09
N ALA A 255 15.21 -2.37 -13.52
CA ALA A 255 14.84 -1.66 -14.76
C ALA A 255 14.98 -0.13 -14.64
N TYR A 256 14.90 0.42 -13.43
CA TYR A 256 15.00 1.86 -13.15
C TYR A 256 16.38 2.29 -12.61
N GLU A 257 17.36 1.37 -12.55
CA GLU A 257 18.64 1.54 -11.86
C GLU A 257 19.42 2.80 -12.27
N ASP A 258 19.39 3.14 -13.56
CA ASP A 258 20.10 4.30 -14.13
C ASP A 258 19.21 5.52 -14.41
N PHE A 259 17.93 5.45 -14.05
CA PHE A 259 16.99 6.53 -14.30
C PHE A 259 16.81 7.42 -13.06
N VAL A 260 16.69 8.73 -13.30
CA VAL A 260 15.93 9.58 -12.39
C VAL A 260 14.46 9.35 -12.71
N PHE A 261 13.70 8.92 -11.72
CA PHE A 261 12.27 8.70 -11.87
C PHE A 261 11.46 9.60 -10.94
N TYR A 262 10.19 9.76 -11.30
CA TYR A 262 9.23 10.61 -10.63
C TYR A 262 7.99 9.78 -10.29
N LEU A 263 7.37 10.13 -9.17
CA LEU A 263 6.21 9.44 -8.65
C LEU A 263 5.01 10.39 -8.74
N PRO A 264 4.09 10.22 -9.70
CA PRO A 264 2.88 11.03 -9.76
C PRO A 264 2.11 11.02 -8.43
N ALA A 265 1.63 12.19 -8.02
CA ALA A 265 0.86 12.36 -6.78
C ALA A 265 -0.63 12.38 -7.09
N PHE A 266 -1.42 11.66 -6.31
CA PHE A 266 -2.88 11.62 -6.42
C PHE A 266 -3.51 11.89 -5.06
N MET A 267 -4.77 12.32 -5.04
CA MET A 267 -5.48 12.62 -3.82
C MET A 267 -6.74 11.76 -3.71
N ASP A 268 -7.09 11.28 -2.51
CA ASP A 268 -8.42 10.69 -2.27
C ASP A 268 -9.47 11.75 -1.92
N PHE A 269 -10.72 11.34 -1.75
CA PHE A 269 -11.82 12.26 -1.39
C PHE A 269 -11.64 12.97 -0.03
N ARG A 270 -10.67 12.55 0.79
CA ARG A 270 -10.37 13.14 2.12
C ARG A 270 -9.17 14.07 2.08
N GLY A 271 -8.53 14.24 0.93
CA GLY A 271 -7.31 15.03 0.80
C GLY A 271 -6.00 14.25 1.02
N ARG A 272 -6.04 12.93 1.24
CA ARG A 272 -4.83 12.13 1.48
C ARG A 272 -4.10 11.90 0.17
N ILE A 273 -2.76 12.03 0.21
CA ILE A 273 -1.92 11.94 -0.97
C ILE A 273 -1.39 10.52 -1.15
N TYR A 274 -1.54 9.97 -2.35
CA TYR A 274 -1.11 8.64 -2.75
C TYR A 274 -0.16 8.70 -3.95
N ARG A 275 0.59 7.63 -4.15
CA ARG A 275 1.37 7.36 -5.35
C ARG A 275 0.75 6.16 -6.05
N SER A 276 0.89 6.08 -7.36
CA SER A 276 0.40 4.93 -8.12
C SER A 276 1.50 3.87 -8.28
N GLY A 277 1.10 2.63 -8.49
CA GLY A 277 2.01 1.50 -8.65
C GLY A 277 2.43 0.86 -7.32
N ILE A 278 3.57 0.18 -7.35
CA ILE A 278 4.14 -0.56 -6.20
C ILE A 278 5.60 -0.17 -5.90
N LEU A 279 6.24 0.63 -6.76
CA LEU A 279 7.60 1.10 -6.56
C LEU A 279 7.55 2.55 -6.06
N HIS A 280 7.19 2.75 -4.79
CA HIS A 280 7.15 4.06 -4.14
C HIS A 280 7.34 3.97 -2.61
N PHE A 281 7.55 5.11 -1.96
CA PHE A 281 7.89 5.19 -0.52
C PHE A 281 6.71 4.98 0.46
N HIS A 282 5.48 4.77 -0.04
CA HIS A 282 4.34 4.33 0.78
C HIS A 282 4.24 2.79 0.88
N GLU A 283 5.04 2.06 0.11
CA GLU A 283 4.97 0.59 0.05
C GLU A 283 5.73 -0.09 1.19
N ARG A 284 5.88 -1.42 1.11
CA ARG A 284 6.54 -2.22 2.15
C ARG A 284 8.03 -1.89 2.27
N ASP A 285 8.63 -2.33 3.38
CA ASP A 285 10.03 -2.10 3.76
C ASP A 285 11.03 -2.26 2.59
N LEU A 286 10.96 -3.38 1.86
CA LEU A 286 11.81 -3.64 0.69
C LEU A 286 11.69 -2.57 -0.41
N ALA A 287 10.47 -2.12 -0.74
CA ALA A 287 10.29 -1.09 -1.77
C ALA A 287 10.80 0.28 -1.29
N LYS A 288 10.60 0.62 -0.01
CA LYS A 288 11.11 1.87 0.57
C LYS A 288 12.64 1.93 0.59
N SER A 289 13.30 0.81 0.90
CA SER A 289 14.77 0.75 1.00
C SER A 289 15.47 0.98 -0.34
N LEU A 290 14.80 0.60 -1.44
CA LEU A 290 15.28 0.72 -2.82
C LEU A 290 15.18 2.14 -3.39
N ILE A 291 14.60 3.11 -2.68
CA ILE A 291 14.34 4.45 -3.21
C ILE A 291 15.13 5.49 -2.42
N VAL A 292 15.88 6.33 -3.13
CA VAL A 292 16.61 7.49 -2.57
C VAL A 292 16.28 8.76 -3.36
N PHE A 293 16.54 9.93 -2.76
CA PHE A 293 16.39 11.20 -3.47
C PHE A 293 17.45 11.33 -4.57
N ALA A 294 17.04 11.83 -5.74
CA ALA A 294 17.95 12.05 -6.87
C ALA A 294 18.88 13.25 -6.66
N ASN A 295 18.37 14.29 -6.00
CA ASN A 295 19.10 15.53 -5.74
C ASN A 295 19.95 15.37 -4.48
N ASN A 296 21.18 15.87 -4.53
CA ASN A 296 22.00 16.06 -3.34
C ASN A 296 21.86 17.53 -2.90
N HIS A 297 20.97 17.81 -1.95
CA HIS A 297 20.88 19.15 -1.39
C HIS A 297 22.08 19.33 -0.43
N GLN A 298 23.14 19.95 -0.96
CA GLN A 298 24.37 20.44 -0.31
C GLN A 298 25.57 19.50 -0.11
N GLU A 299 26.73 20.08 -0.45
CA GLU A 299 28.09 19.55 -0.60
C GLU A 299 28.97 19.75 0.66
N GLU A 300 28.39 20.16 1.79
CA GLU A 300 29.14 20.31 3.04
C GLU A 300 28.89 19.11 3.96
N SER A 301 29.98 18.46 4.38
CA SER A 301 29.94 17.32 5.29
C SER A 301 29.43 17.76 6.66
N ASN A 302 28.12 17.76 6.84
CA ASN A 302 27.51 18.11 8.11
C ASN A 302 27.49 16.86 8.99
N LEU A 303 28.38 16.78 9.97
CA LEU A 303 28.44 15.69 10.96
C LEU A 303 27.06 15.37 11.57
N SER A 304 26.18 16.38 11.68
CA SER A 304 24.79 16.20 12.12
C SER A 304 23.93 15.33 11.19
N ALA A 305 24.09 15.44 9.87
CA ALA A 305 23.31 14.65 8.90
C ALA A 305 23.68 13.16 8.97
N LYS A 306 24.97 12.88 9.22
CA LYS A 306 25.46 11.52 9.46
C LYS A 306 24.82 10.94 10.73
N ASP A 307 24.90 11.64 11.86
CA ASP A 307 24.27 11.19 13.11
C ASP A 307 22.75 10.99 12.97
N ILE A 308 22.04 11.84 12.21
CA ILE A 308 20.61 11.66 11.90
C ILE A 308 20.34 10.34 11.18
N VAL A 309 21.16 9.97 10.18
CA VAL A 309 21.01 8.67 9.49
C VAL A 309 21.28 7.51 10.44
N ALA A 310 22.29 7.59 11.30
CA ALA A 310 22.58 6.55 12.30
C ALA A 310 21.44 6.37 13.31
N SER A 311 20.94 7.47 13.89
CA SER A 311 19.75 7.42 14.76
C SER A 311 18.56 6.84 14.00
N SER A 312 18.33 7.26 12.76
CA SER A 312 17.25 6.73 11.94
C SER A 312 17.40 5.23 11.66
N ALA A 313 18.63 4.74 11.44
CA ALA A 313 18.90 3.32 11.31
C ALA A 313 18.52 2.58 12.59
N ALA A 314 18.95 3.06 13.75
CA ALA A 314 18.57 2.48 15.04
C ALA A 314 17.05 2.37 15.20
N PHE A 315 16.29 3.43 14.86
CA PHE A 315 14.83 3.41 14.92
C PHE A 315 14.16 2.41 13.96
N LYS A 316 14.83 2.03 12.86
CA LYS A 316 14.38 0.92 11.98
C LYS A 316 14.68 -0.45 12.55
N TYR A 317 15.62 -0.56 13.48
CA TYR A 317 15.84 -1.77 14.25
C TYR A 317 14.80 -1.93 15.36
N LYS A 318 14.70 -0.95 16.25
CA LYS A 318 13.79 -0.96 17.41
C LYS A 318 13.40 0.45 17.85
N LYS A 319 12.39 0.55 18.70
CA LYS A 319 11.97 1.83 19.32
C LYS A 319 12.98 2.33 20.35
N PHE A 320 13.12 3.66 20.45
CA PHE A 320 13.88 4.37 21.50
C PHE A 320 13.05 5.51 22.06
N TYR A 321 13.38 5.94 23.29
CA TYR A 321 12.74 7.08 23.95
C TYR A 321 13.48 8.40 23.73
N LEU A 322 14.76 8.34 23.35
CA LEU A 322 15.61 9.49 23.06
C LEU A 322 16.39 9.24 21.77
N TYR A 323 16.64 10.30 21.00
CA TYR A 323 17.45 10.23 19.78
C TYR A 323 18.93 9.92 20.07
N ASP A 324 19.45 10.43 21.19
CA ASP A 324 20.83 10.19 21.61
C ASP A 324 21.06 8.74 22.01
N ASP A 325 20.10 8.10 22.70
CA ASP A 325 20.16 6.67 23.01
C ASP A 325 20.18 5.82 21.73
N ALA A 326 19.40 6.21 20.73
CA ALA A 326 19.37 5.55 19.43
C ALA A 326 20.72 5.67 18.71
N LEU A 327 21.33 6.87 18.73
CA LEU A 327 22.64 7.12 18.15
C LEU A 327 23.74 6.33 18.84
N GLN A 328 23.75 6.36 20.18
CA GLN A 328 24.72 5.66 21.00
C GLN A 328 24.64 4.16 20.78
N TRP A 329 23.41 3.61 20.77
CA TRP A 329 23.19 2.20 20.45
C TRP A 329 23.73 1.83 19.05
N TYR A 330 23.51 2.67 18.04
CA TYR A 330 24.05 2.41 16.69
C TYR A 330 25.58 2.36 16.71
N LYS A 331 26.23 3.35 17.34
CA LYS A 331 27.70 3.45 17.46
C LYS A 331 28.29 2.23 18.17
N GLU A 332 27.64 1.73 19.21
CA GLU A 332 28.06 0.52 19.93
C GLU A 332 27.95 -0.77 19.11
N LYS A 333 27.00 -0.84 18.17
CA LYS A 333 26.79 -2.02 17.30
C LYS A 333 27.55 -1.94 15.99
N GLN A 334 28.14 -0.79 15.68
CA GLN A 334 28.81 -0.54 14.39
C GLN A 334 29.89 -1.58 14.05
N SER A 335 30.68 -2.03 15.03
CA SER A 335 31.73 -3.04 14.81
C SER A 335 31.16 -4.40 14.40
N LEU A 336 30.04 -4.81 15.03
CA LEU A 336 29.34 -6.05 14.69
C LEU A 336 28.67 -5.94 13.31
N ILE A 337 27.98 -4.83 13.06
CA ILE A 337 27.26 -4.53 11.82
C ILE A 337 28.21 -4.52 10.62
N ASN A 338 29.41 -3.96 10.76
CA ASN A 338 30.38 -3.80 9.67
C ASN A 338 31.40 -4.95 9.56
N ALA A 339 31.26 -6.03 10.34
CA ALA A 339 32.17 -7.15 10.29
C ALA A 339 32.15 -7.90 8.94
N SER A 340 30.96 -8.13 8.38
CA SER A 340 30.76 -8.67 7.02
C SER A 340 29.31 -8.45 6.55
N ASP A 341 29.02 -8.77 5.29
CA ASP A 341 27.65 -8.75 4.76
C ASP A 341 26.75 -9.77 5.48
N GLU A 342 27.25 -10.97 5.77
CA GLU A 342 26.51 -11.98 6.54
C GLU A 342 26.22 -11.53 7.96
N SER A 343 27.18 -10.84 8.61
CA SER A 343 26.97 -10.27 9.95
C SER A 343 25.85 -9.23 9.92
N LEU A 344 25.86 -8.32 8.93
CA LEU A 344 24.80 -7.34 8.72
C LEU A 344 23.44 -8.01 8.50
N ILE A 345 23.36 -9.04 7.66
CA ILE A 345 22.10 -9.75 7.37
C ILE A 345 21.56 -10.46 8.61
N SER A 346 22.42 -11.18 9.31
CA SER A 346 22.06 -11.89 10.55
C SER A 346 21.55 -10.92 11.62
N PHE A 347 22.23 -9.78 11.77
CA PHE A 347 21.81 -8.73 12.70
C PHE A 347 20.49 -8.08 12.28
N ALA A 348 20.33 -7.75 10.99
CA ALA A 348 19.13 -7.08 10.47
C ALA A 348 17.85 -7.94 10.58
N LYS A 349 17.96 -9.26 10.75
CA LYS A 349 16.82 -10.17 10.94
C LYS A 349 15.91 -9.77 12.11
N GLU A 350 16.49 -9.20 13.16
CA GLU A 350 15.75 -8.76 14.35
C GLU A 350 15.18 -7.34 14.23
N ALA A 351 15.50 -6.63 13.14
CA ALA A 351 15.02 -5.28 12.93
C ALA A 351 13.51 -5.25 12.64
N SER A 352 12.86 -4.17 13.07
CA SER A 352 11.45 -3.90 12.76
C SER A 352 11.23 -3.68 11.26
N ASP A 353 12.19 -3.02 10.60
CA ASP A 353 12.25 -2.73 9.16
C ASP A 353 13.63 -3.14 8.60
N PRO A 354 13.88 -4.44 8.35
CA PRO A 354 15.21 -4.96 8.00
C PRO A 354 15.88 -4.32 6.79
N PHE A 355 15.17 -4.11 5.70
CA PHE A 355 15.76 -3.57 4.47
C PHE A 355 16.02 -2.06 4.58
N GLN A 356 15.13 -1.29 5.20
CA GLN A 356 15.43 0.12 5.49
C GLN A 356 16.59 0.28 6.47
N PHE A 357 16.73 -0.63 7.45
CA PHE A 357 17.88 -0.68 8.34
C PHE A 357 19.18 -0.92 7.54
N ILE A 358 19.23 -1.99 6.75
CA ILE A 358 20.39 -2.31 5.89
C ILE A 358 20.72 -1.14 4.96
N ALA A 359 19.71 -0.56 4.28
CA ALA A 359 19.93 0.57 3.38
C ALA A 359 20.57 1.77 4.07
N LYS A 360 20.16 2.08 5.32
CA LYS A 360 20.76 3.16 6.10
C LYS A 360 22.19 2.84 6.54
N VAL A 361 22.45 1.61 6.98
CA VAL A 361 23.81 1.14 7.31
C VAL A 361 24.74 1.26 6.10
N LEU A 362 24.34 0.72 4.95
CA LEU A 362 25.16 0.75 3.73
C LEU A 362 25.49 2.19 3.31
N CYS A 363 24.51 3.09 3.36
CA CYS A 363 24.71 4.49 3.01
C CYS A 363 25.55 5.26 4.05
N TYR A 364 25.43 4.95 5.34
CA TYR A 364 26.17 5.62 6.42
C TYR A 364 27.63 5.16 6.49
N ASP A 365 27.88 3.84 6.47
CA ASP A 365 29.20 3.27 6.77
C ASP A 365 30.07 3.07 5.54
N ARG A 366 29.49 2.76 4.37
CA ARG A 366 30.27 2.31 3.20
C ARG A 366 30.42 3.38 2.13
N VAL A 367 29.35 4.08 1.79
CA VAL A 367 29.32 4.97 0.60
C VAL A 367 29.27 6.46 0.98
N GLN A 368 28.98 6.78 2.24
CA GLN A 368 28.86 8.16 2.74
C GLN A 368 27.83 9.02 1.96
N GLU A 369 26.83 8.40 1.33
CA GLU A 369 25.72 9.09 0.64
C GLU A 369 24.54 9.39 1.58
N TYR A 370 24.82 9.81 2.81
CA TYR A 370 23.79 10.03 3.85
C TYR A 370 22.76 11.11 3.45
N ASN A 371 23.13 12.07 2.61
CA ASN A 371 22.26 13.19 2.19
C ASN A 371 21.14 12.79 1.21
N ARG A 372 21.18 11.59 0.62
CA ARG A 372 20.13 11.11 -0.32
C ARG A 372 19.15 10.14 0.33
N VAL A 373 19.49 9.60 1.49
CA VAL A 373 18.69 8.59 2.16
C VAL A 373 17.45 9.23 2.76
N PRO A 374 16.24 8.75 2.42
CA PRO A 374 15.03 9.26 3.05
C PRO A 374 15.02 8.98 4.55
N ILE A 375 14.80 10.04 5.33
CA ILE A 375 14.50 9.96 6.76
C ILE A 375 12.99 10.04 6.92
N THR A 376 12.39 8.97 7.42
CA THR A 376 10.93 8.90 7.65
C THR A 376 10.63 9.30 9.07
N GLN A 377 9.73 10.26 9.25
CA GLN A 377 9.19 10.65 10.56
C GLN A 377 7.68 10.46 10.52
N ASP A 378 7.17 9.63 11.43
CA ASP A 378 5.74 9.36 11.55
C ASP A 378 5.20 9.97 12.84
N ALA A 379 3.99 10.53 12.76
CA ALA A 379 3.31 11.09 13.93
C ALA A 379 2.81 9.99 14.87
N ALA A 380 2.94 10.21 16.18
CA ALA A 380 2.41 9.32 17.20
C ALA A 380 0.87 9.41 17.25
N ALA A 381 0.22 8.48 16.55
CA ALA A 381 -1.25 8.40 16.44
C ALA A 381 -1.88 9.74 16.00
N SER A 382 -1.59 10.16 14.76
CA SER A 382 -1.97 11.47 14.19
C SER A 382 -3.42 11.89 14.43
N ALA A 383 -4.38 10.97 14.43
CA ALA A 383 -5.77 11.28 14.74
C ALA A 383 -5.96 11.81 16.17
N TYR A 384 -5.38 11.16 17.18
CA TYR A 384 -5.42 11.63 18.56
C TYR A 384 -4.64 12.92 18.74
N GLN A 385 -3.52 13.07 18.03
CA GLN A 385 -2.75 14.30 18.04
C GLN A 385 -3.60 15.49 17.52
N ILE A 386 -4.25 15.35 16.36
CA ILE A 386 -5.14 16.37 15.79
C ILE A 386 -6.34 16.64 16.72
N MET A 387 -6.98 15.58 17.25
CA MET A 387 -8.11 15.75 18.17
C MET A 387 -7.68 16.46 19.46
N SER A 388 -6.50 16.14 20.00
CA SER A 388 -5.99 16.81 21.21
C SER A 388 -5.77 18.30 20.99
N TYR A 389 -5.30 18.68 19.79
CA TYR A 389 -5.16 20.08 19.40
C TYR A 389 -6.52 20.78 19.30
N LEU A 390 -7.47 20.19 18.54
CA LEU A 390 -8.78 20.79 18.31
C LEU A 390 -9.63 20.91 19.58
N LEU A 391 -9.49 19.95 20.50
CA LEU A 391 -10.23 19.92 21.76
C LEU A 391 -9.46 20.54 22.93
N LEU A 392 -8.25 21.07 22.68
CA LEU A 392 -7.35 21.60 23.72
C LEU A 392 -7.12 20.60 24.88
N ASN A 393 -7.05 19.30 24.56
CA ASN A 393 -6.80 18.24 25.52
C ASN A 393 -5.30 18.12 25.79
N GLU A 394 -4.82 18.82 26.82
CA GLU A 394 -3.40 18.86 27.20
C GLU A 394 -2.83 17.48 27.53
N GLU A 395 -3.59 16.64 28.24
CA GLU A 395 -3.14 15.31 28.65
C GLU A 395 -2.85 14.43 27.42
N MET A 396 -3.79 14.35 26.48
CA MET A 396 -3.61 13.59 25.24
C MET A 396 -2.55 14.23 24.34
N ALA A 397 -2.44 15.56 24.34
CA ALA A 397 -1.40 16.28 23.60
C ALA A 397 0.01 15.92 24.09
N ARG A 398 0.20 15.74 25.41
CA ARG A 398 1.46 15.22 25.99
C ARG A 398 1.69 13.76 25.62
N ARG A 399 0.68 12.90 25.78
CA ARG A 399 0.77 11.45 25.46
C ARG A 399 1.05 11.17 23.98
N THR A 400 0.66 12.06 23.08
CA THR A 400 0.88 11.97 21.61
C THR A 400 2.07 12.79 21.11
N ASN A 401 2.88 13.37 22.02
CA ASN A 401 4.04 14.20 21.69
C ASN A 401 3.73 15.50 20.93
N LEU A 402 2.48 15.98 20.93
CA LEU A 402 2.16 17.33 20.44
C LEU A 402 2.78 18.39 21.34
N ILE A 403 2.74 18.17 22.66
CA ILE A 403 3.49 18.97 23.62
C ILE A 403 4.78 18.19 23.95
N PRO A 404 5.97 18.75 23.65
CA PRO A 404 7.23 18.10 23.96
C PRO A 404 7.36 17.82 25.46
N ASN A 405 7.96 16.69 25.82
CA ASN A 405 8.29 16.44 27.22
C ASN A 405 9.50 17.26 27.66
N PRO A 406 9.51 17.80 28.89
CA PRO A 406 10.63 18.61 29.40
C PRO A 406 11.97 17.86 29.43
N ASP A 407 11.94 16.53 29.59
CA ASP A 407 13.13 15.67 29.60
C ASP A 407 13.52 15.15 28.21
N GLY A 408 12.83 15.61 27.15
CA GLY A 408 13.07 15.20 25.77
C GLY A 408 12.55 13.80 25.40
N LYS A 409 11.95 13.05 26.34
CA LYS A 409 11.49 11.68 26.07
C LYS A 409 10.29 11.63 25.14
N ILE A 410 10.42 10.80 24.12
CA ILE A 410 9.33 10.41 23.22
C ILE A 410 8.34 9.54 24.00
N GLN A 411 7.07 9.89 23.96
CA GLN A 411 5.98 9.17 24.62
C GLN A 411 5.36 8.12 23.70
N ASP A 412 4.94 6.99 24.28
CA ASP A 412 4.16 5.96 23.59
C ASP A 412 2.72 5.96 24.12
N VAL A 413 1.81 6.60 23.37
CA VAL A 413 0.38 6.69 23.69
C VAL A 413 -0.25 5.32 23.96
N TYR A 414 0.19 4.26 23.27
CA TYR A 414 -0.38 2.92 23.44
C TYR A 414 -0.03 2.30 24.79
N MET A 415 1.15 2.64 25.34
CA MET A 415 1.53 2.21 26.68
C MET A 415 0.66 2.85 27.76
N TYR A 416 0.30 4.12 27.59
CA TYR A 416 -0.64 4.80 28.47
C TYR A 416 -2.03 4.17 28.41
N LEU A 417 -2.56 3.94 27.21
CA LEU A 417 -3.87 3.30 27.03
C LEU A 417 -3.90 1.88 27.63
N LEU A 418 -2.82 1.11 27.47
CA LEU A 418 -2.69 -0.21 28.08
C LEU A 418 -2.69 -0.14 29.61
N HIS A 419 -1.97 0.83 30.18
CA HIS A 419 -1.95 1.04 31.62
C HIS A 419 -3.34 1.40 32.16
N ASP A 420 -4.02 2.35 31.54
CA ASP A 420 -5.36 2.78 31.94
C ASP A 420 -6.36 1.61 31.86
N PHE A 421 -6.25 0.79 30.82
CA PHE A 421 -7.07 -0.41 30.66
C PHE A 421 -6.83 -1.44 31.78
N LYS A 422 -5.57 -1.66 32.20
CA LYS A 422 -5.26 -2.56 33.32
C LYS A 422 -5.85 -2.06 34.64
N VAL A 423 -5.78 -0.76 34.91
CA VAL A 423 -6.39 -0.16 36.10
C VAL A 423 -7.91 -0.36 36.09
N PHE A 424 -8.55 -0.14 34.93
CA PHE A 424 -9.98 -0.39 34.78
C PHE A 424 -10.36 -1.86 35.05
N LEU A 425 -9.57 -2.82 34.55
CA LEU A 425 -9.83 -4.24 34.80
C LEU A 425 -9.71 -4.60 36.30
N HIS A 426 -8.69 -4.10 36.99
CA HIS A 426 -8.49 -4.39 38.41
C HIS A 426 -9.54 -3.76 39.33
N ASN A 427 -10.11 -2.62 38.96
CA ASN A 427 -11.13 -1.96 39.78
C ASN A 427 -12.56 -2.50 39.53
N ASN A 428 -12.75 -3.35 38.52
CA ASN A 428 -14.03 -3.99 38.19
C ASN A 428 -14.06 -5.50 38.49
N THR A 429 -13.03 -6.01 39.16
CA THR A 429 -12.97 -7.34 39.80
C THR A 429 -12.90 -7.16 41.30
#